data_AF-A0AAX4HYM2-F1
#
_entry.id   AF-A0AAX4HYM2-F1
#
_cell.length_a   1.000
_cell.length_b   1.000
_cell.length_c   1.000
_cell.angle_alpha   90.00
_cell.angle_beta   90.00
_cell.angle_gamma   90.00
#
_symmetry.space_group_name_H-M   'P 1'
#
loop_
_entity.id
_entity.type
_entity.pdbx_description
1 polymer ?
#
loop_
_entity_poly.entity_id
_entity_poly.type
_entity_poly.pdbx_seq_one_letter_code
_entity_poly.pdbx_strand_id
1 'polypeptide(L)'
;MIWLNYSNIMRVEGYSMIEHMEVLYRRYLEWADRLPLELVRSGESVHHVLILHIYFHAFVLDLFRPLVHHGDAMRARLESFTSPQATPEAICLASATQLGRIVTTYLQGCSSAYHSFPWSTALLYFANAVMRELGRAADTSEKLADLRTCIFGYQRLQRSFRLSYGIIRSLLSMALREGVVGSSEARAIINDTDERAKHHRGHGEVQAPFIVDLDLGTLDPVATHVDRLAAEFEELAIFNEFTVVFLGREATNTSTHVVGSDTEG
;
A
#
# COMPACT_ATOMS: atom_id res chain seq x y z
N MET A 1 -3.69 15.04 -0.70
CA MET A 1 -4.14 13.65 -0.93
C MET A 1 -5.51 13.77 -1.58
N ILE A 2 -5.61 13.44 -2.86
CA ILE A 2 -6.88 13.52 -3.58
C ILE A 2 -7.64 12.24 -3.24
N TRP A 3 -8.81 12.41 -2.65
CA TRP A 3 -9.77 11.35 -2.39
C TRP A 3 -10.87 11.46 -3.42
N LEU A 4 -10.93 10.51 -4.35
CA LEU A 4 -12.12 10.36 -5.18
C LEU A 4 -13.22 9.78 -4.30
N ASN A 5 -14.33 10.52 -4.16
CA ASN A 5 -15.50 10.04 -3.46
C ASN A 5 -16.14 8.92 -4.30
N TYR A 6 -15.85 7.67 -3.94
CA TYR A 6 -16.31 6.46 -4.64
C TYR A 6 -17.84 6.28 -4.63
N SER A 7 -18.57 7.04 -3.80
CA SER A 7 -20.03 6.93 -3.65
C SER A 7 -20.81 7.16 -4.95
N ASN A 8 -20.24 7.88 -5.93
CA ASN A 8 -20.91 8.14 -7.21
C ASN A 8 -20.61 7.09 -8.30
N ILE A 9 -19.53 6.31 -8.18
CA ILE A 9 -19.13 5.33 -9.21
C ILE A 9 -19.95 4.03 -9.07
N MET A 10 -20.39 3.70 -7.83
CA MET A 10 -21.07 2.45 -7.48
C MET A 10 -22.58 2.40 -7.83
N ARG A 11 -23.10 3.35 -8.62
CA ARG A 11 -24.54 3.39 -9.00
C ARG A 11 -24.86 2.68 -10.32
N VAL A 12 -23.88 2.04 -10.95
CA VAL A 12 -23.99 1.42 -12.27
C VAL A 12 -23.87 -0.10 -12.13
N GLU A 13 -24.75 -0.86 -12.79
CA GLU A 13 -24.69 -2.33 -12.84
C GLU A 13 -23.34 -2.82 -13.38
N GLY A 14 -22.82 -3.94 -12.85
CA GLY A 14 -21.40 -4.34 -12.97
C GLY A 14 -20.79 -4.35 -14.38
N TYR A 15 -21.53 -4.80 -15.41
CA TYR A 15 -21.04 -4.77 -16.79
C TYR A 15 -20.97 -3.35 -17.36
N SER A 16 -21.98 -2.52 -17.10
CA SER A 16 -21.99 -1.11 -17.50
C SER A 16 -20.92 -0.28 -16.75
N MET A 17 -20.53 -0.71 -15.54
CA MET A 17 -19.47 -0.09 -14.77
C MET A 17 -18.07 -0.34 -15.39
N ILE A 18 -17.76 -1.56 -15.82
CA ILE A 18 -16.46 -1.89 -16.44
C ILE A 18 -16.29 -1.15 -17.77
N GLU A 19 -17.32 -1.15 -18.63
CA GLU A 19 -17.30 -0.41 -19.90
C GLU A 19 -17.07 1.09 -19.67
N HIS A 20 -17.70 1.66 -18.64
CA HIS A 20 -17.51 3.07 -18.28
C HIS A 20 -16.08 3.36 -17.78
N MET A 21 -15.56 2.52 -16.89
CA MET A 21 -14.17 2.62 -16.41
C MET A 21 -13.19 2.49 -17.58
N GLU A 22 -13.45 1.61 -18.53
CA GLU A 22 -12.64 1.45 -19.74
C GLU A 22 -12.58 2.73 -20.59
N VAL A 23 -13.72 3.39 -20.79
CA VAL A 23 -13.78 4.68 -21.49
C VAL A 23 -12.96 5.76 -20.76
N LEU A 24 -13.04 5.83 -19.43
CA LEU A 24 -12.25 6.77 -18.64
C LEU A 24 -10.75 6.46 -18.72
N TYR A 25 -10.37 5.18 -18.64
CA TYR A 25 -8.98 4.77 -18.76
C TYR A 25 -8.40 5.15 -20.13
N ARG A 26 -9.15 4.94 -21.22
CA ARG A 26 -8.72 5.36 -22.56
C ARG A 26 -8.48 6.86 -22.64
N ARG A 27 -9.37 7.67 -22.03
CA ARG A 27 -9.17 9.13 -21.96
C ARG A 27 -7.93 9.52 -21.16
N TYR A 28 -7.59 8.79 -20.11
CA TYR A 28 -6.35 9.00 -19.37
C TYR A 28 -5.12 8.69 -20.23
N LEU A 29 -5.14 7.59 -21.00
CA LEU A 29 -4.07 7.27 -21.95
C LEU A 29 -3.94 8.34 -23.05
N GLU A 30 -5.05 8.73 -23.68
CA GLU A 30 -5.07 9.80 -24.70
C GLU A 30 -4.58 11.15 -24.15
N TRP A 31 -4.81 11.43 -22.87
CA TRP A 31 -4.24 12.59 -22.20
C TRP A 31 -2.72 12.45 -22.01
N ALA A 32 -2.25 11.29 -21.54
CA ALA A 32 -0.84 11.02 -21.32
C ALA A 32 -0.03 11.06 -22.64
N ASP A 33 -0.59 10.54 -23.74
CA ASP A 33 0.03 10.54 -25.06
C ASP A 33 0.19 11.94 -25.66
N ARG A 34 -0.57 12.93 -25.15
CA ARG A 34 -0.53 14.32 -25.59
C ARG A 34 0.30 15.23 -24.68
N LEU A 35 1.03 14.66 -23.72
CA LEU A 35 1.92 15.44 -22.87
C LEU A 35 3.06 16.05 -23.70
N PRO A 36 3.41 17.33 -23.46
CA PRO A 36 4.66 17.90 -23.96
C PRO A 36 5.87 17.05 -23.58
N LEU A 37 6.91 17.06 -24.43
CA LEU A 37 8.12 16.24 -24.22
C LEU A 37 8.80 16.52 -22.89
N GLU A 38 8.68 17.75 -22.38
CA GLU A 38 9.23 18.18 -21.08
C GLU A 38 8.55 17.51 -19.88
N LEU A 39 7.34 16.99 -20.07
CA LEU A 39 6.56 16.28 -19.04
C LEU A 39 6.64 14.76 -19.18
N VAL A 40 7.36 14.24 -20.18
CA VAL A 40 7.61 12.81 -20.34
C VAL A 40 8.57 12.32 -19.26
N ARG A 41 8.24 11.21 -18.62
CA ARG A 41 9.08 10.63 -17.56
C ARG A 41 10.36 10.05 -18.14
N SER A 42 11.49 10.38 -17.54
CA SER A 42 12.83 9.86 -17.83
C SER A 42 13.58 9.60 -16.52
N GLY A 43 14.80 9.05 -16.60
CA GLY A 43 15.65 8.84 -15.42
C GLY A 43 16.07 10.14 -14.72
N GLU A 44 16.03 11.26 -15.43
CA GLU A 44 16.42 12.60 -14.93
C GLU A 44 15.21 13.49 -14.67
N SER A 45 14.01 12.92 -14.60
CA SER A 45 12.78 13.69 -14.38
C SER A 45 12.85 14.50 -13.08
N VAL A 46 12.60 15.79 -13.22
CA VAL A 46 12.52 16.73 -12.12
C VAL A 46 11.25 16.50 -11.27
N HIS A 47 11.28 17.05 -10.05
CA HIS A 47 10.26 16.87 -9.02
C HIS A 47 8.80 16.97 -9.51
N HIS A 48 8.46 18.01 -10.28
CA HIS A 48 7.08 18.24 -10.71
C HIS A 48 6.60 17.24 -11.76
N VAL A 49 7.50 16.75 -12.62
CA VAL A 49 7.21 15.68 -13.59
C VAL A 49 6.90 14.39 -12.83
N LEU A 50 7.71 14.04 -11.83
CA LEU A 50 7.45 12.86 -11.00
C LEU A 50 6.11 12.97 -10.28
N ILE A 51 5.77 14.14 -9.70
CA ILE A 51 4.45 14.35 -9.09
C ILE A 51 3.32 14.09 -10.09
N LEU A 52 3.41 14.63 -11.31
CA LEU A 52 2.38 14.45 -12.34
C LEU A 52 2.10 12.96 -12.58
N HIS A 53 3.17 12.17 -12.77
CA HIS A 53 3.07 10.73 -13.01
C HIS A 53 2.60 9.95 -11.78
N ILE A 54 2.91 10.40 -10.56
CA ILE A 54 2.35 9.82 -9.32
C ILE A 54 0.83 9.93 -9.31
N TYR A 55 0.30 11.13 -9.59
CA TYR A 55 -1.15 11.33 -9.60
C TYR A 55 -1.82 10.61 -10.76
N PHE A 56 -1.20 10.55 -11.94
CA PHE A 56 -1.71 9.74 -13.05
C PHE A 56 -1.91 8.28 -12.64
N HIS A 57 -0.89 7.64 -12.08
CA HIS A 57 -1.00 6.23 -11.66
C HIS A 57 -1.94 6.05 -10.45
N ALA A 58 -2.01 7.02 -9.54
CA ALA A 58 -2.99 7.01 -8.46
C ALA A 58 -4.42 7.03 -9.00
N PHE A 59 -4.72 7.88 -9.99
CA PHE A 59 -6.05 7.92 -10.62
C PHE A 59 -6.39 6.64 -11.38
N VAL A 60 -5.42 6.03 -12.06
CA VAL A 60 -5.63 4.72 -12.70
C VAL A 60 -5.96 3.64 -11.66
N LEU A 61 -5.24 3.62 -10.53
CA LEU A 61 -5.53 2.68 -9.45
C LEU A 61 -6.90 2.93 -8.81
N ASP A 62 -7.27 4.19 -8.57
CA ASP A 62 -8.59 4.56 -8.03
C ASP A 62 -9.73 4.19 -8.98
N LEU A 63 -9.52 4.35 -10.29
CA LEU A 63 -10.53 4.06 -11.31
C LEU A 63 -11.04 2.62 -11.23
N PHE A 64 -10.13 1.66 -11.03
CA PHE A 64 -10.45 0.24 -10.96
C PHE A 64 -10.57 -0.30 -9.54
N ARG A 65 -10.24 0.49 -8.50
CA ARG A 65 -10.28 0.04 -7.10
C ARG A 65 -11.63 -0.55 -6.66
N PRO A 66 -12.80 -0.03 -7.07
CA PRO A 66 -14.09 -0.64 -6.72
C PRO A 66 -14.23 -2.11 -7.14
N LEU A 67 -13.48 -2.54 -8.16
CA LEU A 67 -13.49 -3.91 -8.67
C LEU A 67 -12.68 -4.87 -7.80
N VAL A 68 -11.83 -4.39 -6.89
CA VAL A 68 -10.96 -5.23 -6.04
C VAL A 68 -11.73 -6.32 -5.31
N HIS A 69 -12.92 -5.99 -4.81
CA HIS A 69 -13.80 -6.91 -4.08
C HIS A 69 -14.63 -7.82 -5.01
N HIS A 70 -14.52 -7.61 -6.32
CA HIS A 70 -15.24 -8.31 -7.39
C HIS A 70 -14.23 -9.02 -8.29
N GLY A 71 -13.61 -10.10 -7.80
CA GLY A 71 -12.46 -10.75 -8.44
C GLY A 71 -12.65 -11.13 -9.92
N ASP A 72 -13.86 -11.50 -10.32
CA ASP A 72 -14.16 -11.82 -11.73
C ASP A 72 -14.18 -10.56 -12.62
N ALA A 73 -14.64 -9.42 -12.08
CA ALA A 73 -14.59 -8.13 -12.77
C ALA A 73 -13.15 -7.63 -12.95
N MET A 74 -12.26 -7.89 -11.98
CA MET A 74 -10.83 -7.54 -12.11
C MET A 74 -10.11 -8.30 -13.22
N ARG A 75 -10.57 -9.51 -13.53
CA ARG A 75 -10.02 -10.36 -14.59
C ARG A 75 -10.77 -10.24 -15.92
N ALA A 76 -11.85 -9.46 -15.96
CA ALA A 76 -12.61 -9.23 -17.18
C ALA A 76 -11.73 -8.52 -18.22
N ARG A 77 -11.84 -8.96 -19.48
CA ARG A 77 -11.13 -8.34 -20.58
C ARG A 77 -11.79 -7.01 -20.94
N LEU A 78 -10.97 -5.99 -21.17
CA LEU A 78 -11.37 -4.69 -21.68
C LEU A 78 -11.44 -4.75 -23.21
N GLU A 79 -12.64 -4.59 -23.77
CA GLU A 79 -12.94 -4.96 -25.16
C GLU A 79 -12.41 -3.96 -26.21
N SER A 80 -12.11 -2.73 -25.81
CA SER A 80 -11.52 -1.71 -26.68
C SER A 80 -10.00 -1.85 -26.86
N PHE A 81 -9.35 -2.77 -26.15
CA PHE A 81 -7.93 -3.05 -26.29
C PHE A 81 -7.69 -4.31 -27.11
N THR A 82 -6.68 -4.27 -27.96
CA THR A 82 -6.31 -5.43 -28.81
C THR A 82 -5.60 -6.54 -28.04
N SER A 83 -5.01 -6.22 -26.88
CA SER A 83 -4.30 -7.18 -26.05
C SER A 83 -5.28 -8.07 -25.27
N PRO A 84 -5.16 -9.40 -25.34
CA PRO A 84 -5.97 -10.31 -24.54
C PRO A 84 -5.70 -10.20 -23.04
N GLN A 85 -4.58 -9.56 -22.64
CA GLN A 85 -4.19 -9.33 -21.26
C GLN A 85 -4.61 -7.95 -20.74
N ALA A 86 -5.38 -7.17 -21.52
CA ALA A 86 -5.91 -5.90 -21.07
C ALA A 86 -7.05 -6.12 -20.07
N THR A 87 -6.70 -6.40 -18.82
CA THR A 87 -7.62 -6.54 -17.69
C THR A 87 -7.38 -5.42 -16.67
N PRO A 88 -8.39 -5.04 -15.87
CA PRO A 88 -8.20 -4.12 -14.75
C PRO A 88 -7.06 -4.52 -13.82
N GLU A 89 -6.92 -5.82 -13.53
CA GLU A 89 -5.83 -6.36 -12.72
C GLU A 89 -4.45 -6.08 -13.32
N ALA A 90 -4.25 -6.37 -14.61
CA ALA A 90 -2.99 -6.11 -15.29
C ALA A 90 -2.65 -4.62 -15.33
N ILE A 91 -3.65 -3.75 -15.52
CA ILE A 91 -3.49 -2.29 -15.53
C ILE A 91 -3.10 -1.75 -14.15
N CYS A 92 -3.76 -2.24 -13.09
CA CYS A 92 -3.43 -1.89 -11.71
C CYS A 92 -2.03 -2.35 -11.35
N LEU A 93 -1.65 -3.58 -11.70
CA LEU A 93 -0.30 -4.09 -11.47
C LEU A 93 0.76 -3.27 -12.21
N ALA A 94 0.50 -2.92 -13.47
CA ALA A 94 1.39 -2.07 -14.25
C ALA A 94 1.56 -0.68 -13.60
N SER A 95 0.46 -0.05 -13.18
CA SER A 95 0.49 1.26 -12.51
C SER A 95 1.20 1.22 -11.16
N ALA A 96 0.97 0.19 -10.35
CA ALA A 96 1.68 -0.01 -9.09
C ALA A 96 3.19 -0.20 -9.32
N THR A 97 3.57 -0.96 -10.35
CA THR A 97 4.98 -1.14 -10.73
C THR A 97 5.63 0.19 -11.15
N GLN A 98 4.92 1.03 -11.89
CA GLN A 98 5.43 2.37 -12.23
C GLN A 98 5.57 3.26 -10.99
N LEU A 99 4.62 3.21 -10.05
CA LEU A 99 4.74 3.92 -8.77
C LEU A 99 5.95 3.46 -7.97
N GLY A 100 6.22 2.15 -7.89
CA GLY A 100 7.42 1.62 -7.25
C GLY A 100 8.70 2.19 -7.85
N ARG A 101 8.80 2.22 -9.19
CA ARG A 101 9.94 2.85 -9.89
C ARG A 101 10.07 4.34 -9.58
N ILE A 102 8.95 5.06 -9.49
CA ILE A 102 8.96 6.48 -9.12
C ILE A 102 9.42 6.65 -7.67
N VAL A 103 8.95 5.82 -6.73
CA VAL A 103 9.41 5.82 -5.33
C VAL A 103 10.92 5.64 -5.24
N THR A 104 11.48 4.65 -5.94
CA THR A 104 12.93 4.43 -6.00
C THR A 104 13.66 5.67 -6.53
N THR A 105 13.22 6.22 -7.66
CA THR A 105 13.80 7.42 -8.28
C THR A 105 13.80 8.60 -7.30
N TYR A 106 12.67 8.78 -6.60
CA TYR A 106 12.48 9.88 -5.68
C TYR A 106 13.38 9.75 -4.44
N LEU A 107 13.52 8.55 -3.90
CA LEU A 107 14.39 8.27 -2.75
C LEU A 107 15.87 8.43 -3.09
N GLN A 108 16.28 8.11 -4.32
CA GLN A 108 17.67 8.16 -4.77
C GLN A 108 18.11 9.56 -5.21
N GLY A 109 17.27 10.28 -5.95
CA GLY A 109 17.70 11.48 -6.68
C GLY A 109 17.08 12.80 -6.24
N CYS A 110 15.97 12.79 -5.48
CA CYS A 110 15.22 14.01 -5.19
C CYS A 110 15.48 14.54 -3.78
N SER A 111 16.11 15.71 -3.68
CA SER A 111 16.23 16.45 -2.41
C SER A 111 14.86 16.81 -1.82
N SER A 112 13.83 16.92 -2.65
CA SER A 112 12.43 17.14 -2.28
C SER A 112 11.80 15.98 -1.50
N ALA A 113 12.46 14.82 -1.40
CA ALA A 113 12.04 13.70 -0.56
C ALA A 113 11.81 14.07 0.92
N TYR A 114 12.47 15.14 1.39
CA TYR A 114 12.34 15.57 2.79
C TYR A 114 11.26 16.63 3.01
N HIS A 115 10.96 17.47 2.02
CA HIS A 115 10.17 18.70 2.23
C HIS A 115 8.99 18.88 1.28
N SER A 116 8.73 17.92 0.40
CA SER A 116 7.53 17.91 -0.44
C SER A 116 6.64 16.75 -0.02
N PHE A 117 5.43 17.02 0.49
CA PHE A 117 4.50 15.96 0.89
C PHE A 117 3.75 15.27 -0.27
N PRO A 118 3.44 15.92 -1.42
CA PRO A 118 2.63 15.30 -2.48
C PRO A 118 3.11 13.94 -3.00
N TRP A 119 4.42 13.65 -3.02
CA TRP A 119 4.91 12.35 -3.47
C TRP A 119 4.61 11.21 -2.50
N SER A 120 4.21 11.52 -1.25
CA SER A 120 3.71 10.51 -0.30
C SER A 120 2.53 9.72 -0.83
N THR A 121 1.78 10.25 -1.81
CA THR A 121 0.74 9.51 -2.54
C THR A 121 1.32 8.27 -3.23
N ALA A 122 2.53 8.34 -3.79
CA ALA A 122 3.17 7.17 -4.39
C ALA A 122 3.45 6.08 -3.36
N LEU A 123 3.98 6.48 -2.18
CA LEU A 123 4.24 5.57 -1.07
C LEU A 123 2.95 4.87 -0.61
N LEU A 124 1.87 5.63 -0.41
CA LEU A 124 0.60 5.08 0.08
C LEU A 124 0.01 4.06 -0.90
N TYR A 125 -0.08 4.45 -2.18
CA TYR A 125 -0.70 3.63 -3.22
C TYR A 125 0.15 2.40 -3.53
N PHE A 126 1.47 2.56 -3.57
CA PHE A 126 2.38 1.43 -3.77
C PHE A 126 2.35 0.47 -2.58
N ALA A 127 2.35 0.97 -1.33
CA ALA A 127 2.23 0.13 -0.14
C ALA A 127 0.92 -0.68 -0.14
N ASN A 128 -0.23 -0.06 -0.47
CA ASN A 128 -1.50 -0.78 -0.56
C ASN A 128 -1.49 -1.85 -1.67
N ALA A 129 -0.91 -1.56 -2.83
CA ALA A 129 -0.75 -2.55 -3.90
C ALA A 129 0.16 -3.72 -3.46
N VAL A 130 1.25 -3.44 -2.76
CA VAL A 130 2.17 -4.43 -2.22
C VAL A 130 1.49 -5.31 -1.16
N MET A 131 0.75 -4.71 -0.23
CA MET A 131 -0.02 -5.41 0.82
C MET A 131 -1.02 -6.39 0.22
N ARG A 132 -1.71 -5.99 -0.85
CA ARG A 132 -2.64 -6.86 -1.57
C ARG A 132 -1.98 -8.11 -2.16
N GLU A 133 -0.75 -7.96 -2.65
CA GLU A 133 0.00 -9.07 -3.27
C GLU A 133 0.68 -9.97 -2.23
N LEU A 134 1.06 -9.43 -1.07
CA LEU A 134 1.59 -10.22 0.04
C LEU A 134 0.63 -11.31 0.51
N GLY A 135 -0.68 -11.07 0.45
CA GLY A 135 -1.70 -12.08 0.77
C GLY A 135 -1.87 -13.18 -0.29
N ARG A 136 -1.22 -13.07 -1.47
CA ARG A 136 -1.41 -13.97 -2.61
C ARG A 136 -0.15 -14.70 -3.07
N ALA A 137 1.03 -14.14 -2.79
CA ALA A 137 2.30 -14.65 -3.29
C ALA A 137 2.89 -15.74 -2.38
N ALA A 138 3.48 -16.78 -3.00
CA ALA A 138 4.23 -17.81 -2.28
C ALA A 138 5.62 -17.31 -1.81
N ASP A 139 6.25 -16.41 -2.57
CA ASP A 139 7.45 -15.68 -2.17
C ASP A 139 7.09 -14.21 -1.89
N THR A 140 7.22 -13.82 -0.64
CA THR A 140 6.87 -12.49 -0.14
C THR A 140 8.08 -11.59 0.05
N SER A 141 9.30 -12.07 -0.18
CA SER A 141 10.54 -11.37 0.19
C SER A 141 10.70 -10.02 -0.53
N GLU A 142 10.50 -9.99 -1.85
CA GLU A 142 10.58 -8.76 -2.65
C GLU A 142 9.49 -7.76 -2.23
N LYS A 143 8.26 -8.25 -2.01
CA LYS A 143 7.13 -7.42 -1.59
C LYS A 143 7.31 -6.84 -0.19
N LEU A 144 7.89 -7.60 0.73
CA LEU A 144 8.28 -7.07 2.04
C LEU A 144 9.36 -6.00 1.92
N ALA A 145 10.32 -6.15 1.00
CA ALA A 145 11.31 -5.11 0.73
C ALA A 145 10.68 -3.84 0.14
N ASP A 146 9.70 -3.97 -0.76
CA ASP A 146 8.91 -2.85 -1.28
C ASP A 146 8.14 -2.13 -0.18
N LEU A 147 7.48 -2.87 0.72
CA LEU A 147 6.75 -2.30 1.87
C LEU A 147 7.71 -1.54 2.80
N ARG A 148 8.86 -2.12 3.13
CA ARG A 148 9.90 -1.46 3.93
C ARG A 148 10.43 -0.20 3.25
N THR A 149 10.55 -0.20 1.91
CA THR A 149 10.92 0.99 1.13
C THR A 149 9.87 2.10 1.28
N CYS A 150 8.58 1.75 1.26
CA CYS A 150 7.50 2.71 1.50
C CYS A 150 7.57 3.33 2.91
N ILE A 151 7.75 2.49 3.94
CA ILE A 151 7.90 2.93 5.33
C ILE A 151 9.11 3.87 5.46
N PHE A 152 10.26 3.50 4.88
CA PHE A 152 11.45 4.33 4.87
C PHE A 152 11.21 5.70 4.20
N GLY A 153 10.44 5.74 3.12
CA GLY A 153 10.01 6.99 2.50
C GLY A 153 9.21 7.88 3.44
N TYR A 154 8.27 7.31 4.21
CA TYR A 154 7.54 8.05 5.23
C TYR A 154 8.42 8.51 6.40
N GLN A 155 9.39 7.69 6.82
CA GLN A 155 10.36 8.11 7.85
C GLN A 155 11.18 9.32 7.41
N ARG A 156 11.51 9.43 6.11
CA ARG A 156 12.17 10.63 5.55
C ARG A 156 11.27 11.86 5.60
N LEU A 157 9.98 11.69 5.28
CA LEU A 157 8.97 12.76 5.32
C LEU A 157 8.62 13.19 6.73
N GLN A 158 8.72 12.31 7.72
CA GLN A 158 8.33 12.57 9.10
C GLN A 158 9.00 13.81 9.69
N ARG A 159 10.25 14.09 9.29
CA ARG A 159 11.00 15.29 9.73
C ARG A 159 10.24 16.58 9.50
N SER A 160 9.55 16.69 8.36
CA SER A 160 8.78 17.89 7.99
C SER A 160 7.28 17.70 8.13
N PHE A 161 6.79 16.46 8.15
CA PHE A 161 5.36 16.14 8.12
C PHE A 161 5.03 15.08 9.16
N ARG A 162 4.51 15.52 10.32
CA ARG A 162 4.04 14.65 11.42
C ARG A 162 3.04 13.59 10.97
N LEU A 163 2.26 13.89 9.93
CA LEU A 163 1.30 12.99 9.32
C LEU A 163 1.90 11.62 8.95
N SER A 164 3.17 11.62 8.56
CA SER A 164 3.91 10.41 8.16
C SER A 164 3.98 9.38 9.29
N TYR A 165 4.05 9.82 10.54
CA TYR A 165 4.08 8.92 11.70
C TYR A 165 2.77 8.13 11.84
N GLY A 166 1.63 8.82 11.68
CA GLY A 166 0.33 8.16 11.66
C GLY A 166 0.24 7.13 10.55
N ILE A 167 0.68 7.50 9.33
CA ILE A 167 0.66 6.58 8.18
C ILE A 167 1.56 5.35 8.42
N ILE A 168 2.76 5.52 8.96
CA ILE A 168 3.65 4.39 9.30
C ILE A 168 2.95 3.44 10.27
N ARG A 169 2.35 3.96 11.36
CA ARG A 169 1.62 3.13 12.32
C ARG A 169 0.46 2.40 11.66
N SER A 170 -0.34 3.09 10.85
CA SER A 170 -1.45 2.47 10.13
C SER A 170 -1.01 1.38 9.17
N LEU A 171 0.06 1.59 8.40
CA LEU A 171 0.62 0.56 7.50
C LEU A 171 1.14 -0.65 8.28
N LEU A 172 1.76 -0.44 9.44
CA LEU A 172 2.18 -1.53 10.32
C LEU A 172 1.01 -2.27 10.97
N SER A 173 -0.06 -1.57 11.36
CA SER A 173 -1.30 -2.20 11.82
C SER A 173 -1.90 -3.10 10.75
N MET A 174 -1.97 -2.62 9.50
CA MET A 174 -2.39 -3.44 8.37
C MET A 174 -1.47 -4.66 8.21
N ALA A 175 -0.14 -4.46 8.27
CA ALA A 175 0.84 -5.55 8.13
C ALA A 175 0.77 -6.60 9.25
N LEU A 176 0.52 -6.17 10.48
CA LEU A 176 0.30 -7.06 11.64
C LEU A 176 -0.98 -7.86 11.49
N ARG A 177 -2.06 -7.21 11.03
CA ARG A 177 -3.37 -7.84 10.82
C ARG A 177 -3.30 -8.94 9.75
N GLU A 178 -2.58 -8.70 8.67
CA GLU A 178 -2.35 -9.69 7.60
C GLU A 178 -1.28 -10.74 7.98
N GLY A 179 -0.62 -10.60 9.13
CA GLY A 179 0.42 -11.53 9.59
C GLY A 179 1.72 -11.48 8.77
N VAL A 180 1.90 -10.47 7.94
CA VAL A 180 3.07 -10.32 7.04
C VAL A 180 4.29 -9.72 7.76
N VAL A 181 4.06 -9.04 8.88
CA VAL A 181 5.10 -8.49 9.77
C VAL A 181 4.81 -8.94 11.20
N GLY A 182 5.85 -9.37 11.92
CA GLY A 182 5.74 -9.76 13.33
C GLY A 182 5.83 -8.56 14.28
N SER A 183 5.30 -8.72 15.49
CA SER A 183 5.29 -7.69 16.55
C SER A 183 6.67 -7.08 16.85
N SER A 184 7.72 -7.90 16.93
CA SER A 184 9.08 -7.44 17.23
C SER A 184 9.65 -6.54 16.11
N GLU A 185 9.42 -6.90 14.85
CA GLU A 185 9.82 -6.10 13.69
C GLU A 185 9.03 -4.79 13.64
N ALA A 186 7.71 -4.85 13.82
CA ALA A 186 6.85 -3.68 13.80
C ALA A 186 7.25 -2.65 14.87
N ARG A 187 7.54 -3.11 16.10
CA ARG A 187 8.04 -2.24 17.19
C ARG A 187 9.44 -1.72 16.91
N ALA A 188 10.33 -2.51 16.31
CA ALA A 188 11.66 -2.04 15.93
C ALA A 188 11.58 -0.88 14.91
N ILE A 189 10.66 -0.97 13.94
CA ILE A 189 10.41 0.11 12.98
C ILE A 189 9.88 1.37 13.69
N ILE A 190 8.94 1.26 14.62
CA ILE A 190 8.45 2.42 15.39
C ILE A 190 9.56 3.05 16.22
N ASN A 191 10.38 2.24 16.90
CA ASN A 191 11.50 2.76 17.67
C ASN A 191 12.51 3.51 16.78
N ASP A 192 12.89 2.95 15.63
CA ASP A 192 13.76 3.64 14.66
C ASP A 192 13.12 4.94 14.14
N THR A 193 11.81 4.93 13.94
CA THR A 193 11.02 6.11 13.52
C THR A 193 11.06 7.21 14.60
N ASP A 194 10.91 6.86 15.87
CA ASP A 194 10.99 7.79 17.00
C ASP A 194 12.40 8.35 17.19
N GLU A 195 13.43 7.49 17.09
CA GLU A 195 14.83 7.90 17.14
C GLU A 195 15.17 8.96 16.10
N ARG A 196 14.67 8.80 14.87
CA ARG A 196 14.85 9.76 13.77
C ARG A 196 14.10 11.08 13.99
N ALA A 197 13.07 11.08 14.83
CA ALA A 197 12.20 12.21 15.10
C ALA A 197 12.51 12.96 16.40
N LYS A 198 13.48 12.49 17.22
CA LYS A 198 13.86 13.08 18.52
C LYS A 198 14.04 14.60 18.55
N HIS A 199 14.46 15.20 17.43
CA HIS A 199 14.69 16.63 17.31
C HIS A 199 13.42 17.46 17.00
N HIS A 200 12.29 16.82 16.74
CA HIS A 200 11.02 17.44 16.35
C HIS A 200 9.91 17.04 17.34
N ARG A 201 10.03 17.55 18.58
CA ARG A 201 9.09 17.27 19.67
C ARG A 201 7.74 17.93 19.42
N GLY A 202 6.84 17.16 18.81
CA GLY A 202 5.41 17.46 18.71
C GLY A 202 4.62 16.16 18.78
N HIS A 203 4.57 15.52 19.94
CA HIS A 203 3.94 14.20 20.15
C HIS A 203 2.43 14.29 20.42
N GLY A 204 1.70 15.15 19.71
CA GLY A 204 0.24 15.06 19.69
C GLY A 204 -0.22 13.91 18.78
N GLU A 205 -1.30 13.24 19.13
CA GLU A 205 -1.94 12.25 18.25
C GLU A 205 -2.32 12.87 16.90
N VAL A 206 -2.13 12.12 15.82
CA VAL A 206 -2.54 12.52 14.47
C VAL A 206 -4.05 12.30 14.39
N GLN A 207 -4.83 13.35 14.63
CA GLN A 207 -6.27 13.35 14.40
C GLN A 207 -6.55 13.87 12.99
N ALA A 208 -6.62 12.94 12.03
CA ALA A 208 -6.93 13.29 10.65
C ALA A 208 -7.80 12.19 10.03
N PRO A 209 -9.00 12.50 9.52
CA PRO A 209 -9.89 11.50 8.93
C PRO A 209 -9.56 11.27 7.46
N PHE A 210 -8.32 10.86 7.15
CA PHE A 210 -7.99 10.38 5.81
C PHE A 210 -7.70 8.88 5.85
N ILE A 211 -8.11 8.21 4.79
CA ILE A 211 -8.03 6.76 4.65
C ILE A 211 -6.58 6.35 4.34
N VAL A 212 -6.10 5.27 4.96
CA VAL A 212 -4.77 4.67 4.70
C VAL A 212 -4.91 3.32 4.01
N ASP A 213 -5.85 2.49 4.48
CA ASP A 213 -6.24 1.27 3.79
C ASP A 213 -7.20 1.65 2.65
N LEU A 214 -6.62 1.79 1.46
CA LEU A 214 -7.31 2.27 0.29
C LEU A 214 -8.38 1.26 -0.19
N ASP A 215 -8.14 -0.03 0.02
CA ASP A 215 -8.97 -1.12 -0.49
C ASP A 215 -10.20 -1.34 0.38
N LEU A 216 -10.01 -1.41 1.69
CA LEU A 216 -11.15 -1.45 2.60
C LEU A 216 -11.91 -0.11 2.60
N GLY A 217 -11.26 0.99 2.24
CA GLY A 217 -11.87 2.32 2.17
C GLY A 217 -13.03 2.44 1.18
N THR A 218 -13.16 1.52 0.20
CA THR A 218 -14.33 1.47 -0.69
C THR A 218 -15.57 0.86 -0.02
N LEU A 219 -15.39 0.12 1.08
CA LEU A 219 -16.46 -0.57 1.81
C LEU A 219 -16.75 0.11 3.15
N ASP A 220 -15.69 0.42 3.90
CA ASP A 220 -15.75 1.08 5.20
C ASP A 220 -14.67 2.18 5.30
N PRO A 221 -14.98 3.40 4.82
CA PRO A 221 -14.10 4.56 4.95
C PRO A 221 -13.67 4.83 6.39
N VAL A 222 -14.58 4.59 7.35
CA VAL A 222 -14.42 5.01 8.74
C VAL A 222 -13.40 4.11 9.43
N ALA A 223 -13.47 2.78 9.22
CA ALA A 223 -12.50 1.82 9.75
C ALA A 223 -11.08 1.99 9.18
N THR A 224 -10.93 2.70 8.05
CA THR A 224 -9.66 2.81 7.33
C THR A 224 -8.94 4.13 7.54
N HIS A 225 -9.49 5.02 8.36
CA HIS A 225 -8.83 6.27 8.72
C HIS A 225 -7.51 6.05 9.46
N VAL A 226 -6.55 6.97 9.24
CA VAL A 226 -5.23 6.93 9.88
C VAL A 226 -5.32 6.92 11.40
N ASP A 227 -6.25 7.67 12.00
CA ASP A 227 -6.38 7.81 13.45
C ASP A 227 -6.80 6.50 14.10
N ARG A 228 -7.78 5.80 13.49
CA ARG A 228 -8.20 4.46 13.91
C ARG A 228 -7.10 3.43 13.71
N LEU A 229 -6.59 3.28 12.48
CA LEU A 229 -5.58 2.27 12.19
C LEU A 229 -4.29 2.50 13.00
N ALA A 230 -3.88 3.75 13.22
CA ALA A 230 -2.72 4.03 14.04
C ALA A 230 -2.96 3.72 15.54
N ALA A 231 -4.18 3.92 16.05
CA ALA A 231 -4.54 3.59 17.43
C ALA A 231 -4.53 2.07 17.68
N GLU A 232 -4.95 1.28 16.70
CA GLU A 232 -4.99 -0.19 16.79
C GLU A 232 -3.60 -0.86 16.83
N PHE A 233 -2.54 -0.13 16.50
CA PHE A 233 -1.19 -0.68 16.37
C PHE A 233 -0.74 -1.47 17.62
N GLU A 234 -0.88 -0.89 18.82
CA GLU A 234 -0.41 -1.53 20.04
C GLU A 234 -1.20 -2.79 20.37
N GLU A 235 -2.51 -2.75 20.18
CA GLU A 235 -3.39 -3.90 20.40
C GLU A 235 -3.03 -5.05 19.45
N LEU A 236 -2.86 -4.76 18.16
CA LEU A 236 -2.47 -5.75 17.14
C LEU A 236 -1.07 -6.31 17.41
N ALA A 237 -0.12 -5.48 17.83
CA ALA A 237 1.23 -5.92 18.17
C ALA A 237 1.25 -6.85 19.39
N ILE A 238 0.44 -6.56 20.42
CA ILE A 238 0.27 -7.44 21.59
C ILE A 238 -0.39 -8.75 21.19
N PHE A 239 -1.48 -8.69 20.41
CA PHE A 239 -2.20 -9.90 19.98
C PHE A 239 -1.33 -10.84 19.12
N ASN A 240 -0.54 -10.28 18.20
CA ASN A 240 0.40 -11.04 17.38
C ASN A 240 1.44 -11.78 18.24
N GLU A 241 1.93 -11.17 19.32
CA GLU A 241 2.88 -11.79 20.25
C GLU A 241 2.29 -13.04 20.93
N PHE A 242 1.03 -12.97 21.37
CA PHE A 242 0.37 -14.11 22.01
C PHE A 242 0.03 -15.26 21.04
N THR A 243 -0.38 -14.93 19.81
CA THR A 243 -0.74 -15.95 18.81
C THR A 243 0.47 -16.70 18.26
N VAL A 244 1.60 -16.00 18.03
CA VAL A 244 2.86 -16.64 17.62
C VAL A 244 3.45 -17.54 18.72
N VAL A 245 3.37 -17.12 19.99
CA VAL A 245 3.83 -17.92 21.13
C VAL A 245 3.01 -19.20 21.30
N PHE A 246 1.70 -19.18 21.02
CA PHE A 246 0.83 -20.35 21.13
C PHE A 246 1.17 -21.42 20.07
N LEU A 247 1.37 -21.00 18.81
CA LEU A 247 1.76 -21.91 17.71
C LEU A 247 3.14 -22.54 17.93
N GLY A 248 4.11 -21.77 18.47
CA GLY A 248 5.42 -22.30 18.83
C GLY A 248 5.38 -23.33 19.98
N ARG A 249 4.40 -23.20 20.88
CA ARG A 249 4.20 -24.11 22.02
C ARG A 249 3.49 -25.41 21.61
N GLU A 250 2.59 -25.36 20.63
CA GLU A 250 1.97 -26.56 20.05
C GLU A 250 2.95 -27.37 19.19
N ALA A 251 3.83 -26.71 18.43
CA ALA A 251 4.87 -27.37 17.62
C ALA A 251 5.95 -28.08 18.49
N THR A 252 6.25 -27.52 19.66
CA THR A 252 7.17 -28.15 20.63
C THR A 252 6.51 -29.30 21.38
N ASN A 253 5.20 -29.22 21.68
CA ASN A 253 4.46 -30.31 22.32
C ASN A 253 4.17 -31.51 21.37
N THR A 254 4.15 -31.30 20.06
CA THR A 254 4.02 -32.38 19.07
C THR A 254 5.36 -33.07 18.79
N SER A 255 6.49 -32.35 18.91
CA SER A 255 7.83 -32.94 18.76
C SER A 255 8.28 -33.78 19.96
N THR A 256 7.73 -33.56 21.15
CA THR A 256 8.07 -34.34 22.35
C THR A 256 7.33 -35.68 22.46
N HIS A 257 6.33 -35.94 21.60
CA HIS A 257 5.53 -37.18 21.65
C HIS A 257 6.02 -38.32 20.74
N VAL A 258 7.09 -38.16 19.97
CA VAL A 258 7.55 -39.17 18.97
C VAL A 258 8.82 -39.94 19.40
N VAL A 259 9.42 -39.65 20.57
CA VAL A 259 10.60 -40.39 21.05
C VAL A 259 10.27 -41.09 22.36
N GLY A 260 9.70 -42.30 22.29
CA GLY A 260 9.44 -43.06 23.50
C GLY A 260 8.59 -44.32 23.36
N SER A 261 8.84 -45.16 22.36
CA SER A 261 8.48 -46.59 22.45
C SER A 261 9.18 -47.37 21.33
N ASP A 262 10.27 -48.05 21.66
CA ASP A 262 10.58 -49.40 21.14
C ASP A 262 11.94 -49.86 21.67
N THR A 263 11.94 -50.36 22.91
CA THR A 263 12.83 -51.44 23.36
C THR A 263 12.16 -52.13 24.54
N GLU A 264 11.54 -53.29 24.30
CA GLU A 264 11.60 -54.52 25.13
C GLU A 264 10.45 -55.47 24.73
N GLY A 265 10.83 -56.70 24.31
CA GLY A 265 9.91 -57.80 23.99
C GLY A 265 10.39 -58.66 22.84
#